data_AF-T0YB05-F1
#
_entry.id   AF-T0YB05-F1
#
_cell.length_a   1.000
_cell.length_b   1.000
_cell.length_c   1.000
_cell.angle_alpha   90.00
_cell.angle_beta   90.00
_cell.angle_gamma   90.00
#
_symmetry.space_group_name_H-M   'P 1'
#
loop_
_entity.id
_entity.type
_entity.pdbx_description
1 polymer ?
#
loop_
_entity_poly.entity_id
_entity_poly.type
_entity_poly.pdbx_seq_one_letter_code
_entity_poly.pdbx_strand_id
1 'polypeptide(L)'
;MDTPGYESGFALALHKRRLEQPLRRRQPTVYFVNSMSDLFHKDIPDTFLDSVFDVIRATPQHTYQILTKRARRLPRYFASRICPPNVWLGVSVED
;
A
#
# COMPACT_ATOMS: atom_id res chain seq x y z
N MET A 1 11.70 -20.20 9.85
CA MET A 1 11.91 -18.74 9.89
C MET A 1 10.58 -18.10 10.27
N ASP A 2 10.37 -17.83 11.55
CA ASP A 2 9.17 -17.12 12.03
C ASP A 2 9.36 -15.62 11.87
N THR A 3 8.87 -15.07 10.76
CA THR A 3 8.83 -13.62 10.55
C THR A 3 7.50 -13.11 11.11
N PRO A 4 7.49 -12.25 12.14
CA PRO A 4 6.26 -11.71 12.72
C PRO A 4 5.38 -11.04 11.64
N GLY A 5 4.13 -11.48 11.52
CA GLY A 5 3.19 -11.08 10.45
C GLY A 5 2.99 -12.09 9.32
N TYR A 6 3.64 -13.27 9.37
CA TYR A 6 3.40 -14.39 8.44
C TYR A 6 2.76 -15.60 9.14
N GLU A 7 2.17 -15.42 10.32
CA GLU A 7 1.65 -16.53 11.13
C GLU A 7 0.48 -17.29 10.46
N SER A 8 -0.15 -16.71 9.43
CA SER A 8 -1.31 -17.28 8.71
C SER A 8 -0.98 -17.87 7.33
N GLY A 9 0.31 -18.04 6.99
CA GLY A 9 0.72 -18.41 5.63
C GLY A 9 0.44 -17.30 4.60
N PHE A 10 0.42 -17.61 3.30
CA PHE A 10 0.21 -16.65 2.20
C PHE A 10 -1.25 -16.15 2.08
N ALA A 11 -2.08 -16.34 3.10
CA ALA A 11 -3.45 -15.86 3.11
C ALA A 11 -3.48 -14.32 3.19
N LEU A 12 -4.41 -13.70 2.46
CA LEU A 12 -4.59 -12.24 2.47
C LEU A 12 -4.95 -11.76 3.90
N ALA A 13 -4.12 -10.92 4.48
CA ALA A 13 -4.35 -10.32 5.79
C ALA A 13 -4.32 -8.79 5.71
N LEU A 14 -5.35 -8.13 6.28
CA LEU A 14 -5.43 -6.67 6.36
C LEU A 14 -4.88 -6.20 7.71
N HIS A 15 -3.65 -5.69 7.72
CA HIS A 15 -3.00 -5.24 8.95
C HIS A 15 -3.32 -3.76 9.26
N LYS A 16 -4.57 -3.47 9.67
CA LYS A 16 -5.01 -2.09 9.98
C LYS A 16 -4.10 -1.36 10.99
N ARG A 17 -3.56 -2.06 11.98
CA ARG A 17 -2.63 -1.47 12.97
C ARG A 17 -1.33 -0.94 12.36
N ARG A 18 -0.89 -1.48 11.21
CA ARG A 18 0.32 -0.98 10.52
C ARG A 18 0.09 0.40 9.90
N LEU A 19 -1.16 0.80 9.65
CA LEU A 19 -1.51 2.13 9.15
C LEU A 19 -1.18 3.25 10.15
N GLU A 20 -1.07 2.93 11.45
CA GLU A 20 -0.68 3.91 12.46
C GLU A 20 0.83 4.19 12.49
N GLN A 21 1.66 3.30 11.94
CA GLN A 21 3.12 3.42 12.06
C GLN A 21 3.67 4.67 11.39
N PRO A 22 3.27 5.02 10.15
CA PRO A 22 3.76 6.23 9.52
C PRO A 22 3.29 7.50 10.24
N LEU A 23 2.08 7.49 10.82
CA LEU A 23 1.55 8.65 11.56
C LEU A 23 2.39 9.01 12.80
N ARG A 24 3.06 8.03 13.40
CA ARG A 24 3.91 8.22 14.59
C ARG A 24 5.37 8.50 14.23
N ARG A 25 5.80 8.21 13.00
CA ARG A 25 7.20 8.33 12.56
C ARG A 25 7.49 9.78 12.17
N ARG A 26 8.34 10.45 12.95
CA ARG A 26 8.76 11.84 12.66
C ARG A 26 9.86 11.94 11.61
N GLN A 27 10.76 10.96 11.56
CA GLN A 27 11.88 10.95 10.62
C GLN A 27 11.39 10.62 9.21
N PRO A 28 11.74 11.42 8.18
CA PRO A 28 11.48 11.07 6.79
C PRO A 28 11.95 9.65 6.50
N THR A 29 11.07 8.83 5.94
CA THR A 29 11.25 7.38 5.78
C THR A 29 10.68 6.98 4.43
N VAL A 30 11.35 6.07 3.74
CA VAL A 30 10.83 5.43 2.53
C VAL A 30 10.15 4.14 2.94
N TYR A 31 8.86 4.02 2.66
CA TYR A 31 8.07 2.82 2.93
C TYR A 31 7.89 2.02 1.65
N PHE A 32 8.39 0.78 1.65
CA PHE A 32 8.01 -0.20 0.64
C PHE A 32 6.72 -0.91 1.08
N VAL A 33 5.61 -0.58 0.41
CA VAL A 33 4.28 -1.04 0.82
C VAL A 33 4.00 -2.41 0.23
N ASN A 34 3.58 -3.35 1.09
CA ASN A 34 3.18 -4.71 0.72
C ASN A 34 4.30 -5.52 0.02
N SER A 35 5.37 -5.82 0.76
CA SER A 35 6.57 -6.50 0.23
C SER A 35 6.35 -7.91 -0.35
N MET A 36 5.30 -8.62 0.08
CA MET A 36 4.99 -10.00 -0.38
C MET A 36 3.51 -10.16 -0.77
N SER A 37 2.79 -9.05 -0.88
CA SER A 37 1.37 -9.01 -1.25
C SER A 37 1.13 -7.90 -2.26
N ASP A 38 -0.06 -7.86 -2.87
CA ASP A 38 -0.39 -6.82 -3.86
C ASP A 38 -1.46 -5.91 -3.27
N LEU A 39 -1.15 -4.63 -3.06
CA LEU A 39 -2.11 -3.67 -2.50
C LEU A 39 -3.38 -3.55 -3.35
N PHE A 40 -3.27 -3.72 -4.66
CA PHE A 40 -4.39 -3.63 -5.59
C PHE A 40 -5.01 -5.00 -5.92
N HIS A 41 -4.75 -6.04 -5.11
CA HIS A 41 -5.38 -7.36 -5.27
C HIS A 41 -6.90 -7.27 -5.27
N LYS A 42 -7.58 -7.96 -6.21
CA LYS A 42 -9.03 -7.87 -6.45
C LYS A 42 -9.92 -8.02 -5.20
N ASP A 43 -9.46 -8.78 -4.21
CA ASP A 43 -10.21 -9.08 -2.97
C ASP A 43 -9.99 -8.01 -1.87
N ILE A 44 -9.10 -7.05 -2.09
CA ILE A 44 -8.93 -5.88 -1.22
C ILE A 44 -10.00 -4.85 -1.63
N PRO A 45 -10.89 -4.41 -0.72
CA PRO A 45 -11.92 -3.43 -1.04
C PRO A 45 -11.32 -2.03 -1.24
N ASP A 46 -11.95 -1.22 -2.08
CA ASP A 46 -11.53 0.17 -2.32
C ASP A 46 -11.52 1.00 -1.03
N THR A 47 -12.42 0.73 -0.08
CA THR A 47 -12.44 1.43 1.23
C THR A 47 -11.17 1.21 2.05
N PHE A 48 -10.52 0.05 1.91
CA PHE A 48 -9.24 -0.20 2.55
C PHE A 48 -8.10 0.52 1.83
N LEU A 49 -8.13 0.55 0.49
CA LEU A 49 -7.20 1.38 -0.29
C LEU A 49 -7.33 2.85 0.10
N ASP A 50 -8.55 3.36 0.22
CA ASP A 50 -8.83 4.74 0.64
C ASP A 50 -8.17 5.03 2.00
N SER A 51 -8.33 4.12 2.97
CA SER A 51 -7.69 4.25 4.30
C SER A 51 -6.15 4.27 4.22
N VAL A 52 -5.56 3.48 3.32
CA VAL A 52 -4.10 3.49 3.10
C VAL A 52 -3.66 4.84 2.51
N PHE A 53 -4.35 5.31 1.47
CA PHE A 53 -4.03 6.57 0.81
C PHE A 53 -4.30 7.79 1.72
N ASP A 54 -5.24 7.70 2.67
CA ASP A 54 -5.46 8.75 3.67
C ASP A 54 -4.27 8.89 4.62
N VAL A 55 -3.68 7.78 5.06
CA VAL A 55 -2.44 7.80 5.85
C VAL A 55 -1.28 8.40 5.05
N ILE A 56 -1.14 8.03 3.78
CA ILE A 56 -0.12 8.57 2.88
C ILE A 56 -0.26 10.10 2.77
N ARG A 57 -1.48 10.60 2.58
CA ARG A 57 -1.77 12.05 2.51
C ARG A 57 -1.49 12.75 3.83
N ALA A 58 -1.80 12.11 4.95
CA ALA A 58 -1.56 12.65 6.29
C ALA A 58 -0.07 12.66 6.69
N THR A 59 0.80 12.02 5.91
CA THR A 59 2.25 11.89 6.20
C THR A 59 3.12 12.31 5.01
N PRO A 60 3.02 13.59 4.56
CA PRO A 60 3.72 14.07 3.38
C PRO A 60 5.25 14.04 3.51
N GLN A 61 5.79 13.96 4.73
CA GLN A 61 7.22 13.81 5.01
C GLN A 61 7.79 12.42 4.65
N HIS A 62 6.94 11.45 4.30
CA HIS A 62 7.35 10.10 3.91
C HIS A 62 7.13 9.84 2.43
N THR A 63 7.98 9.02 1.86
CA THR A 63 7.83 8.53 0.49
C THR A 63 7.32 7.10 0.52
N TYR A 64 6.31 6.79 -0.29
CA TYR A 64 5.71 5.47 -0.36
C TYR A 64 5.95 4.83 -1.72
N GLN A 65 6.67 3.72 -1.75
CA GLN A 65 6.83 2.92 -2.96
C GLN A 65 5.79 1.79 -2.95
N ILE A 66 4.92 1.80 -3.97
CA ILE A 66 3.86 0.82 -4.16
C ILE A 66 4.07 0.18 -5.53
N LEU A 67 4.28 -1.15 -5.56
CA LEU A 67 4.39 -1.92 -6.79
C LEU A 67 3.21 -2.91 -6.88
N THR A 68 2.60 -3.01 -8.05
CA THR A 68 1.48 -3.93 -8.28
C THR A 68 1.59 -4.65 -9.62
N LYS A 69 1.12 -5.89 -9.69
CA LYS A 69 0.90 -6.63 -10.94
C LYS A 69 -0.49 -6.38 -11.53
N ARG A 70 -1.36 -5.65 -10.80
CA ARG A 70 -2.77 -5.43 -11.15
C ARG A 70 -2.98 -4.11 -11.90
N ALA A 71 -2.20 -3.90 -12.96
CA ALA A 71 -2.20 -2.66 -13.75
C ALA A 71 -3.60 -2.17 -14.16
N ARG A 72 -4.49 -3.10 -14.54
CA ARG A 72 -5.87 -2.80 -14.97
C ARG A 72 -6.75 -2.18 -13.88
N ARG A 73 -6.42 -2.37 -12.60
CA ARG A 73 -7.19 -1.81 -11.48
C ARG A 73 -6.83 -0.35 -11.22
N LEU A 74 -5.59 0.05 -11.48
CA LEU A 74 -5.09 1.41 -11.25
C LEU A 74 -5.99 2.49 -11.88
N PRO A 75 -6.28 2.48 -13.20
CA PRO A 75 -7.09 3.52 -13.82
C PRO A 75 -8.53 3.54 -13.29
N ARG A 76 -9.07 2.40 -12.85
CA ARG A 76 -10.41 2.33 -12.26
C ARG A 76 -10.43 2.97 -10.87
N TYR A 77 -9.43 2.65 -10.05
CA TYR A 77 -9.34 3.18 -8.70
C TYR A 77 -9.07 4.69 -8.71
N PHE A 78 -8.16 5.15 -9.58
CA PHE A 78 -7.80 6.57 -9.72
C PHE A 78 -8.71 7.36 -10.67
N ALA A 79 -9.78 6.77 -11.22
CA ALA A 79 -10.74 7.50 -12.06
C ALA A 79 -11.41 8.68 -11.32
N SER A 80 -11.61 8.53 -10.01
CA SER A 80 -12.24 9.53 -9.14
C SER A 80 -11.35 9.97 -7.97
N ARG A 81 -10.08 9.55 -7.95
CA ARG A 81 -9.16 9.75 -6.83
C ARG A 81 -7.81 10.27 -7.34
N ILE A 82 -7.22 11.19 -6.61
CA ILE A 82 -5.88 11.70 -6.91
C ILE A 82 -4.84 10.85 -6.19
N CYS A 83 -3.84 10.38 -6.93
CA CYS A 83 -2.66 9.74 -6.38
C CYS A 83 -1.80 10.81 -5.67
N PRO A 84 -1.47 10.65 -4.38
CA PRO A 84 -0.66 11.63 -3.66
C PRO A 84 0.75 11.78 -4.26
N PRO A 85 1.35 12.99 -4.25
CA PRO A 85 2.65 13.24 -4.88
C PRO A 85 3.81 12.54 -4.17
N ASN A 86 3.63 12.12 -2.91
CA ASN A 86 4.60 11.36 -2.14
C ASN A 86 4.49 9.84 -2.36
N VAL A 87 3.81 9.41 -3.43
CA VAL A 87 3.70 8.01 -3.85
C VAL A 87 4.49 7.78 -5.14
N TRP A 88 5.39 6.79 -5.07
CA TRP A 88 6.02 6.16 -6.22
C TRP A 88 5.21 4.91 -6.57
N LEU A 89 4.32 5.04 -7.55
CA LEU A 89 3.45 3.95 -8.00
C LEU A 89 4.05 3.31 -9.25
N GLY A 90 4.38 2.02 -9.16
CA GLY A 90 4.90 1.23 -10.26
C GLY A 90 4.06 0.00 -10.57
N VAL A 91 4.17 -0.48 -11.80
CA VAL A 91 3.59 -1.75 -12.24
C VAL A 91 4.72 -2.72 -12.55
N SER A 92 4.67 -3.91 -11.95
CA SER A 92 5.54 -5.01 -12.34
C SER A 92 4.98 -5.68 -13.60
N VAL A 93 5.81 -5.80 -14.62
CA VAL A 93 5.51 -6.52 -15.86
C VAL A 93 6.17 -7.89 -15.78
N GLU A 94 5.42 -8.92 -16.15
CA GLU A 94 5.91 -10.30 -16.23
C GLU A 94 5.65 -10.77 -17.67
N ASP A 95 6.59 -11.53 -18.23
CA ASP A 95 6.55 -12.10 -19.59
C ASP A 95 5.70 -13.39 -19.66
#